data_AF-A0A8B9XPP1-F1
#
_entry.id   AF-A0A8B9XPP1-F1
#
_cell.length_a   1.000
_cell.length_b   1.000
_cell.length_c   1.000
_cell.angle_alpha   90.00
_cell.angle_beta   90.00
_cell.angle_gamma   90.00
#
_symmetry.space_group_name_H-M   'P 1'
#
loop_
_entity.id
_entity.type
_entity.pdbx_description
1 polymer ?
#
loop_
_entity_poly.entity_id
_entity_poly.type
_entity_poly.pdbx_seq_one_letter_code
_entity_poly.pdbx_strand_id
1 'polypeptide(L)'
;MSVKGMAIVLTVIFCAAIVQGFPMFKGGRCLCIGPGVKAVKVADIEKVSIIYPTNNCDKTEVIITLKTHKGQRCLNPKAKQAKAIIKKVQRKNSEKYKNI
;
A
#
# COMPACT_ATOMS: atom_id res chain seq x y z
N MET A 1 -11.76 -51.33 -13.20
CA MET A 1 -11.97 -49.89 -12.96
C MET A 1 -11.46 -49.13 -14.17
N SER A 2 -12.39 -48.73 -15.03
CA SER A 2 -12.10 -48.24 -16.37
C SER A 2 -11.34 -46.93 -16.31
N VAL A 3 -10.25 -46.80 -17.08
CA VAL A 3 -9.44 -45.57 -17.23
C VAL A 3 -10.28 -44.31 -17.48
N LYS A 4 -11.47 -44.48 -18.07
CA LYS A 4 -12.49 -43.44 -18.27
C LYS A 4 -13.03 -42.86 -16.96
N GLY A 5 -13.26 -43.68 -15.94
CA GLY A 5 -13.73 -43.23 -14.62
C GLY A 5 -12.66 -42.47 -13.85
N MET A 6 -11.40 -42.89 -13.97
CA MET A 6 -10.26 -42.20 -13.36
C MET A 6 -10.06 -40.80 -13.96
N ALA A 7 -10.22 -40.67 -15.29
CA ALA A 7 -10.12 -39.38 -15.98
C ALA A 7 -11.21 -38.39 -15.55
N ILE A 8 -12.43 -38.86 -15.31
CA ILE A 8 -13.55 -38.02 -14.87
C ILE A 8 -13.30 -37.52 -13.44
N VAL A 9 -12.84 -38.39 -12.54
CA VAL A 9 -12.51 -38.01 -11.15
C VAL A 9 -11.39 -36.97 -11.11
N LEU A 10 -10.32 -37.16 -11.89
CA LEU A 10 -9.21 -36.20 -11.98
C LEU A 10 -9.68 -34.83 -12.50
N THR A 11 -10.57 -34.82 -13.51
CA THR A 11 -11.13 -33.58 -14.07
C THR A 11 -11.96 -32.81 -13.04
N VAL A 12 -12.78 -33.51 -12.25
CA VAL A 12 -13.61 -32.89 -11.19
C VAL A 12 -12.76 -32.29 -10.07
N ILE A 13 -11.68 -32.98 -9.67
CA ILE A 13 -10.74 -32.48 -8.66
C ILE A 13 -10.02 -31.22 -9.15
N PHE A 14 -9.59 -31.21 -10.41
CA PHE A 14 -8.90 -30.06 -11.00
C PHE A 14 -9.83 -28.84 -11.10
N CYS A 15 -11.11 -29.06 -11.47
CA CYS A 15 -12.14 -28.02 -11.45
C CYS A 15 -12.44 -27.49 -10.04
N ALA A 16 -12.47 -28.35 -9.02
CA ALA A 16 -12.65 -27.90 -7.64
C ALA A 16 -11.48 -27.04 -7.15
N ALA A 17 -10.25 -27.36 -7.56
CA ALA A 17 -9.04 -26.61 -7.19
C ALA A 17 -8.98 -25.19 -7.79
N ILE A 18 -9.51 -24.98 -9.01
CA ILE A 18 -9.61 -23.63 -9.61
C ILE A 18 -10.74 -22.79 -8.99
N VAL A 19 -11.81 -23.42 -8.50
CA VAL A 19 -12.95 -22.71 -7.88
C VAL A 19 -12.66 -22.32 -6.43
N GLN A 20 -11.87 -23.12 -5.70
CA GLN A 20 -11.55 -22.89 -4.28
C GLN A 20 -10.42 -21.90 -3.99
N GLY A 21 -10.11 -21.02 -4.95
CA GLY A 21 -9.33 -19.82 -4.66
C GLY A 21 -7.84 -20.05 -4.80
N PHE A 22 -7.32 -19.60 -5.94
CA PHE A 22 -6.09 -18.86 -5.87
C PHE A 22 -6.38 -17.56 -5.09
N PRO A 23 -5.73 -17.28 -3.95
CA PRO A 23 -5.62 -15.92 -3.44
C PRO A 23 -4.65 -15.17 -4.37
N MET A 24 -5.01 -15.02 -5.66
CA MET A 24 -4.09 -14.68 -6.73
C MET A 24 -3.51 -13.27 -6.60
N PHE A 25 -4.07 -12.43 -5.74
CA PHE A 25 -3.58 -11.07 -5.52
C PHE A 25 -3.66 -10.70 -4.04
N LYS A 26 -2.88 -11.39 -3.20
CA LYS A 26 -2.37 -10.79 -1.94
C LYS A 26 -1.35 -9.66 -2.20
N GLY A 27 -1.07 -9.34 -3.47
CA GLY A 27 -0.38 -8.12 -3.87
C GLY A 27 -1.41 -7.00 -4.00
N GLY A 28 -1.86 -6.48 -2.87
CA GLY A 28 -2.72 -5.32 -2.90
C GLY A 28 -2.04 -4.13 -3.60
N ARG A 29 -2.82 -3.34 -4.35
CA ARG A 29 -2.35 -2.19 -5.13
C ARG A 29 -1.97 -1.05 -4.18
N CYS A 30 -0.74 -1.07 -3.69
CA CYS A 30 -0.13 0.07 -3.02
C CYS A 30 -0.11 1.29 -3.97
N LEU A 31 -0.37 2.50 -3.46
CA LEU A 31 -0.42 3.72 -4.27
C LEU A 31 0.98 4.12 -4.78
N CYS A 32 2.02 3.72 -4.06
CA CYS A 32 3.40 3.99 -4.41
C CYS A 32 4.01 2.83 -5.18
N ILE A 33 4.30 3.06 -6.47
CA ILE A 33 5.04 2.12 -7.30
C ILE A 33 6.53 2.28 -7.00
N GLY A 34 7.08 1.38 -6.18
CA GLY A 34 8.52 1.29 -5.89
C GLY A 34 9.00 1.97 -4.60
N PRO A 35 10.32 2.01 -4.35
CA PRO A 35 10.91 2.35 -3.04
C PRO A 35 10.80 3.82 -2.60
N GLY A 36 10.06 4.66 -3.33
CA GLY A 36 9.86 6.09 -3.04
C GLY A 36 11.16 6.90 -3.12
N VAL A 37 11.03 8.22 -3.01
CA VAL A 37 12.18 9.13 -2.87
C VAL A 37 12.63 9.18 -1.41
N LYS A 38 13.95 9.29 -1.18
CA LYS A 38 14.54 9.35 0.17
C LYS A 38 14.35 10.72 0.84
N ALA A 39 14.31 11.78 0.04
CA ALA A 39 14.21 13.15 0.50
C ALA A 39 13.37 14.02 -0.45
N VAL A 40 12.66 14.98 0.13
CA VAL A 40 11.87 15.99 -0.59
C VAL A 40 12.16 17.35 0.02
N LYS A 41 12.25 18.41 -0.79
CA LYS A 41 12.42 19.78 -0.26
C LYS A 41 11.15 20.18 0.50
N VAL A 42 11.29 20.54 1.77
CA VAL A 42 10.13 20.86 2.65
C VAL A 42 9.35 22.06 2.15
N ALA A 43 10.02 23.02 1.49
CA ALA A 43 9.39 24.20 0.91
C ALA A 43 8.42 23.88 -0.24
N ASP A 44 8.64 22.78 -0.94
CA ASP A 44 7.80 22.35 -2.05
C ASP A 44 6.59 21.52 -1.57
N ILE A 45 6.43 21.24 -0.27
CA ILE A 45 5.36 20.38 0.24
C ILE A 45 4.06 21.17 0.39
N GLU A 46 3.00 20.71 -0.28
CA GLU A 46 1.64 21.24 -0.13
C GLU A 46 0.86 20.46 0.92
N LYS A 47 0.79 19.13 0.74
CA LYS A 47 0.00 18.24 1.57
C LYS A 47 0.78 16.95 1.84
N VAL A 48 0.63 16.43 3.05
CA VAL A 48 1.18 15.13 3.45
C VAL A 48 0.01 14.21 3.80
N SER A 49 -0.05 13.07 3.13
CA SER A 49 -1.01 12.00 3.38
C SER A 49 -0.26 10.75 3.85
N ILE A 50 -0.63 10.23 5.02
CA ILE A 50 -0.04 9.03 5.59
C ILE A 50 -1.07 7.91 5.45
N ILE A 51 -0.74 6.86 4.72
CA ILE A 51 -1.59 5.70 4.52
C ILE A 51 -0.99 4.53 5.31
N TYR A 52 -1.79 3.99 6.22
CA TYR A 52 -1.42 2.84 7.03
C TYR A 52 -1.67 1.54 6.27
N PRO A 53 -0.97 0.45 6.64
CA PRO A 53 -1.16 -0.83 6.01
C PRO A 53 -2.63 -1.27 6.13
N THR A 54 -3.18 -1.76 5.03
CA THR A 54 -4.55 -2.26 4.91
C THR A 54 -4.55 -3.59 4.16
N ASN A 55 -5.70 -4.26 4.07
CA ASN A 55 -5.84 -5.54 3.36
C ASN A 55 -5.42 -5.46 1.87
N ASN A 56 -5.31 -4.23 1.34
CA ASN A 56 -4.89 -3.89 -0.01
C ASN A 56 -3.46 -3.32 -0.11
N CYS A 57 -2.71 -3.17 0.99
CA CYS A 57 -1.30 -2.83 0.96
C CYS A 57 -0.68 -3.09 2.33
N ASP A 58 0.24 -4.04 2.46
CA ASP A 58 0.89 -4.39 3.73
C ASP A 58 1.93 -3.36 4.22
N LYS A 59 2.10 -2.25 3.50
CA LYS A 59 3.17 -1.27 3.74
C LYS A 59 2.57 0.08 4.12
N THR A 60 3.20 0.77 5.08
CA THR A 60 2.90 2.18 5.35
C THR A 60 3.44 3.03 4.21
N GLU A 61 2.60 3.88 3.63
CA GLU A 61 2.96 4.78 2.54
C GLU A 61 2.87 6.23 3.00
N VAL A 62 3.88 7.03 2.67
CA VAL A 62 3.89 8.47 2.93
C VAL A 62 3.84 9.19 1.59
N ILE A 63 2.68 9.74 1.25
CA ILE A 63 2.45 10.44 -0.01
C ILE A 63 2.56 11.94 0.26
N ILE A 64 3.42 12.59 -0.52
CA ILE A 64 3.65 14.02 -0.48
C ILE A 64 3.09 14.62 -1.76
N THR A 65 2.11 15.50 -1.64
CA THR A 65 1.66 16.35 -2.74
C THR A 65 2.55 17.59 -2.74
N LEU A 66 3.25 17.82 -3.85
CA LEU A 66 4.11 18.98 -4.03
C LEU A 66 3.31 20.16 -4.57
N LYS A 67 3.67 21.37 -4.16
CA LYS A 67 3.15 22.63 -4.73
C LYS A 67 3.63 22.76 -6.17
N THR A 68 2.71 23.17 -7.05
CA THR A 68 2.98 23.58 -8.44
C THR A 68 3.51 22.45 -9.35
N HIS A 69 2.61 21.81 -10.11
CA HIS A 69 2.89 20.90 -11.25
C HIS A 69 3.87 19.71 -11.06
N LYS A 70 4.50 19.54 -9.90
CA LYS A 70 5.48 18.47 -9.63
C LYS A 70 4.85 17.13 -9.26
N GLY A 71 3.52 17.08 -9.18
CA GLY A 71 2.73 15.88 -8.94
C GLY A 71 2.83 15.34 -7.50
N GLN A 72 2.36 14.11 -7.33
CA GLN A 72 2.47 13.38 -6.06
C GLN A 72 3.77 12.57 -6.06
N ARG A 73 4.47 12.58 -4.92
CA ARG A 73 5.68 11.80 -4.70
C ARG A 73 5.55 10.96 -3.45
N CYS A 74 5.97 9.72 -3.55
CA CYS A 74 6.03 8.81 -2.42
C CYS A 74 7.36 8.94 -1.71
N LEU A 75 7.32 9.09 -0.39
CA LEU A 75 8.48 9.09 0.48
C LEU A 75 8.66 7.71 1.10
N ASN A 76 9.90 7.23 1.18
CA ASN A 76 10.18 5.95 1.84
C ASN A 76 9.94 6.08 3.36
N PRO A 77 9.04 5.30 3.99
CA PRO A 77 8.76 5.39 5.43
C PRO A 77 9.99 5.09 6.31
N LYS A 78 10.99 4.35 5.79
CA LYS A 78 12.24 4.06 6.51
C LYS A 78 13.24 5.21 6.48
N ALA A 79 13.01 6.25 5.67
CA ALA A 79 13.91 7.40 5.59
C ALA A 79 13.80 8.29 6.85
N LYS A 80 14.93 8.86 7.29
CA LYS A 80 14.99 9.78 8.45
C LYS A 80 14.00 10.94 8.28
N GLN A 81 13.91 11.49 7.07
CA GLN A 81 13.00 12.59 6.76
C GLN A 81 11.52 12.17 6.89
N ALA A 82 11.15 10.98 6.44
CA ALA A 82 9.77 10.49 6.55
C ALA A 82 9.34 10.37 8.01
N LYS A 83 10.18 9.79 8.86
CA LYS A 83 9.92 9.67 10.31
C LYS A 83 9.75 11.03 10.98
N ALA A 84 10.54 12.03 10.58
CA ALA A 84 10.41 13.40 11.09
C ALA A 84 9.09 14.05 10.66
N ILE A 85 8.68 13.89 9.40
CA ILE A 85 7.41 14.40 8.88
C ILE A 85 6.22 13.75 9.61
N ILE A 86 6.21 12.42 9.74
CA ILE A 86 5.14 11.69 10.45
C ILE A 86 4.98 12.22 11.87
N LYS A 87 6.07 12.35 12.63
CA LYS A 87 6.03 12.92 13.99
C LYS A 87 5.45 14.34 14.02
N LYS A 88 5.80 15.17 13.04
CA LYS A 88 5.34 16.56 12.98
C LYS A 88 3.85 16.65 12.65
N VAL A 89 3.37 15.81 11.73
CA VAL A 89 1.94 15.68 11.38
C VAL A 89 1.14 15.14 12.58
N GLN A 90 1.65 14.13 13.28
CA GLN A 90 1.00 13.60 14.49
C GLN A 90 0.86 14.67 15.58
N ARG A 91 1.93 15.44 15.86
CA ARG A 91 1.87 16.55 16.84
C ARG A 91 0.82 17.59 16.45
N LYS A 92 0.82 18.03 15.19
CA LYS A 92 -0.19 18.96 14.65
C LYS A 92 -1.61 18.45 14.84
N ASN A 93 -1.86 17.16 14.60
CA ASN A 93 -3.19 16.56 14.78
C ASN A 93 -3.59 16.49 16.26
N SER A 94 -2.67 16.14 17.17
CA SER A 94 -2.94 16.16 18.61
C SER A 94 -3.23 17.56 19.13
N GLU A 95 -2.51 18.58 18.65
CA GLU A 95 -2.79 19.98 18.98
C GLU A 95 -4.15 20.42 18.44
N LYS A 96 -4.52 19.99 17.24
CA LYS A 96 -5.85 20.28 16.66
C LYS A 96 -6.98 19.68 17.50
N TYR A 97 -6.84 18.44 17.96
CA TYR A 97 -7.82 17.79 18.83
C TYR A 97 -7.91 18.45 20.22
N LYS A 98 -6.82 19.03 20.72
CA LYS A 98 -6.80 19.75 22.00
C LYS A 98 -7.43 21.16 21.92
N ASN A 99 -7.55 21.72 20.71
CA ASN A 99 -8.19 23.02 20.45
C ASN A 99 -9.63 22.88 19.93
N ILE A 100 -10.18 21.66 19.88
CA ILE A 100 -11.60 21.37 19.61
C ILE A 100 -12.32 21.15 20.94
#